data_AF-A0A967WWW5-F1
#
_entry.id   AF-A0A967WWW5-F1
#
_cell.length_a   1.000
_cell.length_b   1.000
_cell.length_c   1.000
_cell.angle_alpha   90.00
_cell.angle_beta   90.00
_cell.angle_gamma   90.00
#
_symmetry.space_group_name_H-M   'P 1'
#
loop_
_entity.id
_entity.type
_entity.pdbx_description
1 polymer ?
#
loop_
_entity_poly.entity_id
_entity_poly.type
_entity_poly.pdbx_seq_one_letter_code
_entity_poly.pdbx_strand_id
1 'polypeptide(L)'
;MLVLFIAALGEGLGSGNREYLEKLDADLIVYQDTARLVIASSRIGCEKRRSIRTIEGVREVGPIGFSGVSVVAADGTDLLDVSLVGVEPGKPGEPPVVTGSGLARSGADEAIIDRTVALVTGLQVGQSFTIRSSQGNEDEFYALKVVGTS
;
A
#
# COMPACT_ATOMS: atom_id res chain seq x y z
N MET A 1 -2.51 -2.70 11.58
CA MET A 1 -2.64 -2.58 10.11
C MET A 1 -1.24 -2.54 9.56
N LEU A 2 -0.99 -3.17 8.41
CA LEU A 2 0.32 -3.15 7.77
C LEU A 2 0.19 -2.63 6.36
N VAL A 3 1.22 -1.92 5.94
CA VAL A 3 1.11 -0.92 4.92
C VAL A 3 2.24 -1.10 3.91
N LEU A 4 1.85 -1.38 2.67
CA LEU A 4 2.68 -1.35 1.50
C LEU A 4 2.62 0.06 0.84
N PHE A 5 3.61 0.45 0.04
CA PHE A 5 3.75 1.78 -0.52
C PHE A 5 4.05 1.76 -2.03
N ILE A 6 3.45 2.67 -2.84
CA ILE A 6 3.73 2.89 -4.29
C ILE A 6 3.51 4.39 -4.73
N ALA A 7 4.37 4.92 -5.62
CA ALA A 7 4.69 6.30 -6.08
C ALA A 7 3.68 7.46 -6.37
N ALA A 8 4.15 8.71 -6.08
CA ALA A 8 4.16 10.04 -6.78
C ALA A 8 2.90 10.69 -7.45
N LEU A 9 2.26 11.72 -6.86
CA LEU A 9 1.09 12.43 -7.44
C LEU A 9 1.37 13.42 -8.59
N GLY A 10 0.56 13.32 -9.64
CA GLY A 10 0.49 14.25 -10.78
C GLY A 10 0.00 13.47 -12.00
N GLU A 11 0.86 12.56 -12.45
CA GLU A 11 0.53 11.41 -13.33
C GLU A 11 1.00 10.07 -12.71
N GLY A 12 1.92 10.14 -11.73
CA GLY A 12 2.59 9.00 -11.09
C GLY A 12 1.68 8.17 -10.17
N LEU A 13 0.61 8.74 -9.58
CA LEU A 13 -0.31 8.00 -8.71
C LEU A 13 -1.23 7.08 -9.50
N GLY A 14 -1.79 7.61 -10.58
CA GLY A 14 -2.63 6.82 -11.48
C GLY A 14 -1.81 5.74 -12.19
N SER A 15 -0.56 6.06 -12.56
CA SER A 15 0.35 5.08 -13.15
C SER A 15 0.92 4.10 -12.14
N GLY A 16 1.24 4.51 -10.91
CA GLY A 16 1.70 3.65 -9.83
C GLY A 16 0.62 2.67 -9.37
N ASN A 17 -0.63 3.14 -9.23
CA ASN A 17 -1.77 2.26 -8.96
C ASN A 17 -2.00 1.28 -10.13
N ARG A 18 -1.85 1.75 -11.38
CA ARG A 18 -1.95 0.86 -12.54
C ARG A 18 -0.84 -0.19 -12.53
N GLU A 19 0.41 0.23 -12.34
CA GLU A 19 1.57 -0.64 -12.32
C GLU A 19 1.48 -1.68 -11.19
N TYR A 20 1.00 -1.26 -10.02
CA TYR A 20 0.68 -2.17 -8.92
C TYR A 20 -0.34 -3.23 -9.32
N LEU A 21 -1.46 -2.81 -9.93
CA LEU A 21 -2.52 -3.73 -10.35
C LEU A 21 -2.07 -4.64 -11.50
N GLU A 22 -1.21 -4.15 -12.39
CA GLU A 22 -0.62 -4.93 -13.50
C GLU A 22 0.35 -6.00 -12.98
N LYS A 23 1.06 -5.72 -11.89
CA LYS A 23 2.01 -6.64 -11.24
C LYS A 23 1.40 -7.41 -10.07
N LEU A 24 0.10 -7.26 -9.84
CA LEU A 24 -0.61 -7.87 -8.75
C LEU A 24 -0.57 -9.40 -8.88
N ASP A 25 -0.11 -10.08 -7.84
CA ASP A 25 -0.17 -11.55 -7.76
C ASP A 25 -1.58 -12.00 -7.36
N ALA A 26 -2.56 -11.79 -8.25
CA ALA A 26 -3.93 -12.24 -8.06
C ALA A 26 -4.61 -12.55 -9.40
N ASP A 27 -5.41 -13.61 -9.42
CA ASP A 27 -6.18 -14.02 -10.61
C ASP A 27 -7.41 -13.13 -10.84
N LEU A 28 -7.98 -12.55 -9.77
CA LEU A 28 -9.22 -11.78 -9.79
C LEU A 28 -9.19 -10.63 -8.77
N ILE A 29 -9.84 -9.53 -9.12
CA ILE A 29 -10.10 -8.42 -8.21
C ILE A 29 -11.60 -8.34 -7.94
N VAL A 30 -11.98 -8.37 -6.67
CA VAL A 30 -13.38 -8.32 -6.24
C VAL A 30 -13.72 -6.92 -5.76
N TYR A 31 -14.83 -6.38 -6.25
CA TYR A 31 -15.39 -5.09 -5.85
C TYR A 31 -16.75 -5.29 -5.21
N GLN A 32 -17.12 -4.36 -4.32
CA GLN A 32 -18.53 -4.19 -3.97
C GLN A 32 -19.31 -3.79 -5.22
N ASP A 33 -20.52 -4.33 -5.39
CA ASP A 33 -21.39 -4.08 -6.54
C ASP A 33 -21.66 -2.58 -6.78
N THR A 34 -21.85 -1.81 -5.71
CA THR A 34 -22.07 -0.36 -5.78
C THR A 34 -20.82 0.44 -6.11
N ALA A 35 -19.63 -0.17 -6.08
CA ALA A 35 -18.37 0.54 -6.28
C ALA A 35 -18.09 0.88 -7.75
N ARG A 36 -18.78 0.24 -8.71
CA ARG A 36 -18.63 0.48 -10.16
C ARG A 36 -17.16 0.46 -10.63
N LEU A 37 -16.39 -0.51 -10.13
CA LEU A 37 -14.95 -0.68 -10.41
C LEU A 37 -14.05 0.48 -9.92
N VAL A 38 -14.55 1.33 -9.01
CA VAL A 38 -13.74 2.34 -8.35
C VAL A 38 -13.22 1.76 -7.03
N ILE A 39 -11.90 1.57 -6.92
CA ILE A 39 -11.28 0.94 -5.74
C ILE A 39 -11.60 1.73 -4.46
N ALA A 40 -11.46 3.06 -4.51
CA ALA A 40 -11.66 3.94 -3.35
C ALA A 40 -13.10 3.93 -2.80
N SER A 41 -14.09 3.51 -3.60
CA SER A 41 -15.49 3.43 -3.17
C SER A 41 -15.91 2.02 -2.72
N SER A 42 -15.05 1.00 -2.91
CA SER A 42 -15.31 -0.38 -2.52
C SER A 42 -14.90 -0.63 -1.07
N ARG A 43 -15.80 -1.18 -0.24
CA ARG A 43 -15.52 -1.49 1.17
C ARG A 43 -15.92 -2.92 1.50
N ILE A 44 -14.97 -3.85 1.38
CA ILE A 44 -15.17 -5.26 1.71
C ILE A 44 -14.61 -5.56 3.11
N GLY A 45 -15.51 -5.66 4.10
CA GLY A 45 -15.17 -5.94 5.49
C GLY A 45 -14.63 -7.35 5.76
N CYS A 46 -14.09 -7.55 6.96
CA CYS A 46 -13.44 -8.81 7.38
C CYS A 46 -14.35 -10.05 7.22
N GLU A 47 -15.62 -9.94 7.61
CA GLU A 47 -16.58 -11.04 7.50
C GLU A 47 -16.81 -11.46 6.05
N LYS A 48 -17.03 -10.49 5.16
CA LYS A 48 -17.22 -10.75 3.73
C LYS A 48 -15.98 -11.40 3.11
N ARG A 49 -14.78 -10.93 3.47
CA ARG A 49 -13.52 -11.57 3.01
C ARG A 49 -13.40 -13.02 3.49
N ARG A 50 -13.78 -13.32 4.74
CA ARG A 50 -13.84 -14.70 5.24
C ARG A 50 -14.81 -15.56 4.44
N SER A 51 -15.98 -15.03 4.08
CA SER A 51 -16.94 -15.75 3.21
C SER A 51 -16.38 -15.99 1.80
N ILE A 52 -15.62 -15.04 1.23
CA ILE A 52 -14.99 -15.24 -0.09
C ILE A 52 -13.96 -16.38 -0.02
N ARG A 53 -13.17 -16.47 1.06
CA ARG A 53 -12.18 -17.55 1.28
C ARG A 53 -12.81 -18.94 1.35
N THR A 54 -14.11 -19.06 1.63
CA THR A 54 -14.80 -20.36 1.69
C THR A 54 -15.42 -20.81 0.37
N ILE A 55 -15.38 -19.97 -0.67
CA ILE A 55 -15.92 -20.32 -1.99
C ILE A 55 -15.04 -21.38 -2.63
N GLU A 56 -15.65 -22.43 -3.19
CA GLU A 56 -14.95 -23.48 -3.92
C GLU A 56 -14.11 -22.89 -5.06
N GLY A 57 -12.84 -23.30 -5.15
CA GLY A 57 -11.89 -22.79 -6.13
C GLY A 57 -11.11 -21.54 -5.70
N VAL A 58 -11.50 -20.86 -4.61
CA VAL A 58 -10.70 -19.75 -4.06
C VAL A 58 -9.55 -20.31 -3.23
N ARG A 59 -8.32 -20.11 -3.72
CA ARG A 59 -7.10 -20.55 -3.03
C ARG A 59 -6.77 -19.66 -1.83
N GLU A 60 -6.69 -18.35 -2.06
CA GLU A 60 -6.37 -17.34 -1.06
C GLU A 60 -7.06 -16.00 -1.37
N VAL A 61 -7.17 -15.15 -0.35
CA VAL A 61 -7.74 -13.79 -0.47
C VAL A 61 -6.92 -12.84 0.38
N GLY A 62 -6.37 -11.79 -0.23
CA GLY A 62 -5.78 -10.66 0.47
C GLY A 62 -6.60 -9.38 0.27
N PRO A 63 -6.72 -8.53 1.32
CA PRO A 63 -7.29 -7.19 1.17
C PRO A 63 -6.30 -6.26 0.47
N ILE A 64 -6.84 -5.30 -0.28
CA ILE A 64 -6.09 -4.16 -0.82
C ILE A 64 -6.85 -2.90 -0.44
N GLY A 65 -6.14 -1.92 0.13
CA GLY A 65 -6.66 -0.57 0.39
C GLY A 65 -5.73 0.48 -0.20
N PHE A 66 -6.25 1.66 -0.54
CA PHE A 66 -5.44 2.76 -1.05
C PHE A 66 -5.73 4.04 -0.25
N SER A 67 -4.70 4.83 0.01
CA SER A 67 -4.79 6.18 0.58
C SER A 67 -3.73 7.08 -0.05
N GLY A 68 -3.98 8.38 -0.15
CA GLY A 68 -2.96 9.37 -0.51
C GLY A 68 -2.28 9.91 0.75
N VAL A 69 -0.95 9.98 0.76
CA VAL A 69 -0.16 10.54 1.85
C VAL A 69 1.04 11.33 1.30
N SER A 70 1.73 12.10 2.14
CA SER A 70 2.96 12.82 1.78
C SER A 70 4.13 12.27 2.59
N VAL A 71 5.23 11.88 1.94
CA VAL A 71 6.51 11.67 2.61
C VAL A 71 7.05 13.04 3.00
N VAL A 72 7.38 13.22 4.27
CA VAL A 72 7.85 14.50 4.81
C VAL A 72 9.30 14.41 5.25
N ALA A 73 10.03 15.52 5.09
CA ALA A 73 11.36 15.70 5.64
C ALA A 73 11.31 15.83 7.17
N ALA A 74 12.47 15.77 7.80
CA ALA A 74 12.59 15.94 9.26
C ALA A 74 12.10 17.31 9.77
N ASP A 75 12.08 18.33 8.90
CA ASP A 75 11.55 19.66 9.21
C ASP A 75 10.05 19.82 8.91
N GLY A 76 9.38 18.74 8.47
CA GLY A 76 7.95 18.72 8.16
C GLY A 76 7.60 19.15 6.73
N THR A 77 8.59 19.49 5.89
CA THR A 77 8.37 19.84 4.49
C THR A 77 7.98 18.62 3.68
N ASP A 78 6.97 18.74 2.81
CA ASP A 78 6.60 17.66 1.88
C ASP A 78 7.72 17.42 0.87
N LEU A 79 8.20 16.18 0.82
CA LEU A 79 9.20 15.73 -0.14
C LEU A 79 8.54 15.12 -1.37
N LEU A 80 7.53 14.28 -1.15
CA LEU A 80 6.90 13.52 -2.22
C LEU A 80 5.51 13.03 -1.78
N ASP A 81 4.48 13.32 -2.58
CA ASP A 81 3.15 12.74 -2.41
C ASP A 81 3.08 11.35 -3.02
N VAL A 82 2.41 10.39 -2.36
CA VAL A 82 2.52 8.96 -2.68
C VAL A 82 1.22 8.20 -2.44
N SER A 83 1.10 7.00 -3.03
CA SER A 83 0.02 6.06 -2.71
C SER A 83 0.44 5.13 -1.61
N LEU A 84 -0.37 5.10 -0.57
CA LEU A 84 -0.28 4.15 0.50
C LEU A 84 -1.20 2.98 0.21
N VAL A 85 -0.64 1.80 0.00
CA VAL A 85 -1.36 0.57 -0.33
C VAL A 85 -1.44 -0.34 0.90
N GLY A 86 -2.60 -0.51 1.52
CA GLY A 86 -2.75 -1.45 2.64
C GLY A 86 -2.91 -2.90 2.16
N VAL A 87 -2.09 -3.84 2.67
CA VAL A 87 -2.12 -5.27 2.30
C VAL A 87 -1.97 -6.18 3.52
N GLU A 88 -2.27 -7.48 3.34
CA GLU A 88 -2.02 -8.51 4.36
C GLU A 88 -0.74 -9.29 4.00
N PRO A 89 0.24 -9.43 4.92
CA PRO A 89 1.47 -10.18 4.65
C PRO A 89 1.23 -11.63 4.23
N GLY A 90 1.97 -12.08 3.23
CA GLY A 90 1.89 -13.43 2.68
C GLY A 90 0.52 -13.73 2.05
N LYS A 91 -0.21 -12.70 1.61
CA LYS A 91 -1.47 -12.84 0.89
C LYS A 91 -1.40 -12.12 -0.46
N PRO A 92 -2.23 -12.54 -1.43
CA PRO A 92 -2.39 -11.84 -2.70
C PRO A 92 -2.58 -10.33 -2.48
N GLY A 93 -1.74 -9.51 -3.11
CA GLY A 93 -1.69 -8.06 -2.87
C GLY A 93 -0.36 -7.57 -2.32
N GLU A 94 0.36 -8.36 -1.51
CA GLU A 94 1.73 -7.99 -1.16
C GLU A 94 2.61 -7.99 -2.42
N PRO A 95 3.41 -6.95 -2.68
CA PRO A 95 4.20 -6.90 -3.88
C PRO A 95 5.47 -7.73 -3.70
N PRO A 96 6.08 -8.15 -4.81
CA PRO A 96 7.37 -8.82 -4.75
C PRO A 96 8.43 -7.87 -4.19
N VAL A 97 9.29 -8.40 -3.31
CA VAL A 97 10.47 -7.70 -2.80
C VAL A 97 11.69 -8.07 -3.62
N VAL A 98 12.34 -7.06 -4.19
CA VAL A 98 13.60 -7.21 -4.96
C VAL A 98 14.81 -7.17 -4.03
N THR A 99 14.80 -6.30 -3.02
CA THR A 99 15.88 -6.17 -2.02
C THR A 99 15.30 -6.02 -0.61
N GLY A 100 15.93 -6.62 0.38
CA GLY A 100 15.48 -6.58 1.78
C GLY A 100 14.57 -7.76 2.11
N SER A 101 13.50 -7.51 2.85
CA SER A 101 12.52 -8.52 3.25
C SER A 101 11.10 -8.07 2.93
N GLY A 102 10.21 -9.06 2.80
CA GLY A 102 8.77 -8.84 2.82
C GLY A 102 8.29 -8.25 4.15
N LEU A 103 7.01 -7.96 4.16
CA LEU A 103 6.29 -7.48 5.32
C LEU A 103 6.19 -8.58 6.40
N ALA A 104 6.57 -8.29 7.65
CA ALA A 104 6.66 -9.34 8.66
C ALA A 104 5.30 -9.73 9.27
N ARG A 105 4.46 -8.74 9.62
CA ARG A 105 3.17 -8.98 10.30
C ARG A 105 2.23 -7.79 10.21
N SER A 106 0.93 -8.02 10.23
CA SER A 106 -0.16 -7.05 10.00
C SER A 106 -0.24 -5.80 10.93
N GLY A 107 0.75 -5.54 11.78
CA GLY A 107 0.79 -4.41 12.72
C GLY A 107 2.19 -3.91 13.06
N ALA A 108 3.17 -4.20 12.22
CA ALA A 108 4.45 -3.49 12.30
C ALA A 108 4.35 -2.15 11.54
N ASP A 109 5.14 -1.16 11.92
CA ASP A 109 5.24 0.10 11.18
C ASP A 109 6.30 -0.07 10.08
N GLU A 110 6.01 -0.94 9.12
CA GLU A 110 6.93 -1.37 8.06
C GLU A 110 6.37 -0.97 6.70
N ALA A 111 7.25 -0.66 5.76
CA ALA A 111 6.91 -0.38 4.37
C ALA A 111 7.92 -1.03 3.40
N ILE A 112 7.40 -1.52 2.28
CA ILE A 112 8.19 -1.81 1.08
C ILE A 112 8.03 -0.62 0.16
N ILE A 113 9.14 -0.02 -0.27
CA ILE A 113 9.10 1.17 -1.14
C ILE A 113 9.46 0.83 -2.59
N ASP A 114 8.82 1.47 -3.56
CA ASP A 114 9.25 1.31 -4.96
C ASP A 114 10.56 2.05 -5.25
N ARG A 115 11.20 1.64 -6.35
CA ARG A 115 12.44 2.25 -6.83
C ARG A 115 12.38 3.77 -6.99
N THR A 116 11.30 4.32 -7.54
CA THR A 116 11.15 5.77 -7.76
C THR A 116 11.23 6.51 -6.45
N VAL A 117 10.58 5.99 -5.41
CA VAL A 117 10.55 6.65 -4.11
C VAL A 117 11.88 6.50 -3.40
N ALA A 118 12.52 5.34 -3.47
CA ALA A 118 13.89 5.19 -3.00
C ALA A 118 14.85 6.20 -3.67
N LEU A 119 14.71 6.43 -4.98
CA LEU A 119 15.54 7.37 -5.75
C LEU A 119 15.28 8.84 -5.39
N VAL A 120 14.01 9.25 -5.27
CA VAL A 120 13.64 10.65 -5.00
C VAL A 120 13.95 11.04 -3.55
N THR A 121 13.70 10.13 -2.60
CA THR A 121 13.87 10.41 -1.17
C THR A 121 15.24 10.03 -0.63
N GLY A 122 16.00 9.19 -1.36
CA GLY A 122 17.26 8.62 -0.90
C GLY A 122 17.11 7.54 0.18
N LEU A 123 15.89 7.09 0.47
CA LEU A 123 15.62 6.10 1.52
C LEU A 123 16.19 4.73 1.17
N GLN A 124 16.74 4.05 2.19
CA GLN A 124 17.34 2.73 2.09
C GLN A 124 16.67 1.74 3.06
N VAL A 125 16.77 0.45 2.73
CA VAL A 125 16.32 -0.63 3.63
C VAL A 125 16.99 -0.49 5.00
N GLY A 126 16.17 -0.55 6.05
CA GLY A 126 16.57 -0.39 7.44
C GLY A 126 16.32 1.01 8.00
N GLN A 127 16.10 2.03 7.16
CA GLN A 127 15.84 3.40 7.60
C GLN A 127 14.37 3.62 7.96
N SER A 128 14.13 4.61 8.83
CA SER A 128 12.80 5.12 9.14
C SER A 128 12.51 6.42 8.40
N PHE A 129 11.25 6.63 8.03
CA PHE A 129 10.75 7.84 7.42
C PHE A 129 9.36 8.18 7.96
N THR A 130 8.92 9.42 7.76
CA THR A 130 7.60 9.87 8.22
C THR A 130 6.70 10.12 7.02
N ILE A 131 5.46 9.68 7.13
CA ILE A 131 4.38 10.08 6.23
C ILE A 131 3.37 10.97 6.97
N ARG A 132 2.79 11.91 6.25
CA ARG A 132 1.66 12.73 6.68
C ARG A 132 0.41 12.28 5.95
N SER A 133 -0.65 12.02 6.70
CA SER A 133 -1.99 11.72 6.16
C SER A 133 -2.96 12.77 6.65
N SER A 134 -3.61 13.48 5.73
CA SER A 134 -4.66 14.43 6.06
C SER A 134 -5.98 13.69 6.29
N GLN A 135 -6.46 13.71 7.53
CA GLN A 135 -7.68 13.05 7.98
C GLN A 135 -8.70 14.09 8.43
N GLY A 136 -9.68 14.37 7.57
CA GLY A 136 -10.63 15.44 7.82
C GLY A 136 -9.93 16.81 7.78
N ASN A 137 -9.87 17.49 8.93
CA ASN A 137 -9.22 18.80 9.07
C ASN A 137 -7.90 18.72 9.85
N GLU A 138 -7.39 17.52 10.13
CA GLU A 138 -6.19 17.29 10.93
C GLU A 138 -5.17 16.49 10.13
N ASP A 139 -3.89 16.81 10.34
CA ASP A 139 -2.79 16.05 9.77
C ASP A 139 -2.25 15.08 10.82
N GLU A 140 -2.18 13.81 10.45
CA GLU A 140 -1.64 12.73 11.27
C GLU A 140 -0.30 12.27 10.69
N PHE A 141 0.67 12.01 11.56
CA PHE A 141 2.03 11.63 11.17
C PHE A 141 2.35 10.22 11.63
N TYR A 142 2.86 9.40 10.72
CA TYR A 142 3.21 8.02 10.99
C TYR A 142 4.67 7.76 10.61
N ALA A 143 5.44 7.21 11.55
CA ALA A 143 6.79 6.75 11.29
C ALA A 143 6.75 5.31 10.77
N LEU A 144 7.41 5.05 9.66
CA LEU A 144 7.51 3.74 9.03
C LEU A 144 8.98 3.36 8.83
N LYS A 145 9.29 2.07 8.89
CA LYS A 145 10.61 1.52 8.57
C LYS A 145 10.59 0.88 7.20
N VAL A 146 11.55 1.24 6.35
CA VAL A 146 11.77 0.57 5.07
C VAL A 146 12.32 -0.82 5.32
N VAL A 147 11.57 -1.86 4.96
CA VAL A 147 12.00 -3.26 5.11
C VAL A 147 12.40 -3.90 3.78
N GLY A 148 11.91 -3.36 2.67
CA GLY A 148 12.25 -3.84 1.35
C GLY A 148 12.05 -2.79 0.27
N THR A 149 12.53 -3.12 -0.92
CA THR A 149 12.26 -2.35 -2.14
C THR A 149 11.69 -3.24 -3.24
N SER A 150 10.71 -2.74 -3.99
CA SER A 150 10.11 -3.41 -5.15
C SER A 150 10.49 -2.77 -6.47
#